data_AF-V2UBJ1-F1
#
_entry.id   AF-V2UBJ1-F1
#
_cell.length_a   1.000
_cell.length_b   1.000
_cell.length_c   1.000
_cell.angle_alpha   90.00
_cell.angle_beta   90.00
_cell.angle_gamma   90.00
#
_symmetry.space_group_name_H-M   'P 1'
#
loop_
_entity.id
_entity.type
_entity.pdbx_description
1 polymer ?
#
loop_
_entity_poly.entity_id
_entity_poly.type
_entity_poly.pdbx_seq_one_letter_code
_entity_poly.pdbx_strand_id
1 'polypeptide(L)'
;MSKNGIPTNLFQLIKLQRQQPELLLRLWHVAFDPILKTMEGKYMNFANDDEILDLFQTKLVTYTKTGKPSYTKAKNAMKFYSLMRQMGWQKTYKLYNKTTFHDALQHLIDCGISKSHLQNLHKNPNGKVIPFVRLFELKMADQLPHDYVQPVSSYSPKKQGLYLVA
;
A
#
# COMPACT_ATOMS: atom_id res chain seq x y z
N MET A 1 -20.42 16.49 14.37
CA MET A 1 -19.46 16.45 13.24
C MET A 1 -18.41 15.39 13.54
N SER A 2 -17.99 14.64 12.53
CA SER A 2 -16.88 13.67 12.67
C SER A 2 -15.52 14.38 12.70
N LYS A 3 -14.45 13.62 12.98
CA LYS A 3 -13.05 14.10 12.92
C LYS A 3 -12.68 14.73 11.56
N ASN A 4 -13.38 14.37 10.49
CA ASN A 4 -13.12 14.86 9.13
C ASN A 4 -14.10 15.96 8.69
N GLY A 5 -14.84 16.56 9.63
CA GLY A 5 -15.85 17.59 9.33
C GLY A 5 -17.11 17.05 8.65
N ILE A 6 -17.35 15.73 8.70
CA ILE A 6 -18.47 15.08 8.03
C ILE A 6 -19.66 14.97 8.99
N PRO A 7 -20.90 15.27 8.53
CA PRO A 7 -22.09 15.08 9.35
C PRO A 7 -22.24 13.62 9.77
N THR A 8 -22.45 13.39 11.06
CA THR A 8 -22.75 12.06 11.61
C THR A 8 -24.24 11.74 11.52
N ASN A 9 -25.10 12.75 11.31
CA ASN A 9 -26.51 12.58 11.05
C ASN A 9 -26.73 12.17 9.57
N LEU A 10 -27.49 11.09 9.36
CA LEU A 10 -27.74 10.52 8.04
C LEU A 10 -28.39 11.50 7.06
N PHE A 11 -29.38 12.29 7.49
CA PHE A 11 -30.07 13.25 6.61
C PHE A 11 -29.16 14.40 6.19
N GLN A 12 -28.32 14.87 7.11
CA GLN A 12 -27.30 15.87 6.80
C GLN A 12 -26.23 15.31 5.85
N LEU A 13 -25.84 14.04 6.02
CA LEU A 13 -24.93 13.36 5.12
C LEU A 13 -25.52 13.23 3.71
N ILE A 14 -26.79 12.85 3.59
CA ILE A 14 -27.51 12.78 2.29
C ILE A 14 -27.57 14.17 1.63
N LYS A 15 -27.85 15.22 2.40
CA LYS A 15 -27.84 16.60 1.90
C LYS A 15 -26.45 16.99 1.39
N LEU A 16 -25.41 16.64 2.12
CA LEU A 16 -24.02 16.91 1.73
C LEU A 16 -23.62 16.14 0.47
N GLN A 17 -23.99 14.87 0.34
CA GLN A 17 -23.75 14.06 -0.86
C GLN A 17 -24.43 14.65 -2.10
N ARG A 18 -25.65 15.18 -1.96
CA ARG A 18 -26.34 15.86 -3.08
C ARG A 18 -25.65 17.16 -3.50
N GLN A 19 -25.00 17.85 -2.57
CA GLN A 19 -24.23 19.07 -2.84
C GLN A 19 -22.82 18.77 -3.37
N GLN A 20 -22.25 17.64 -2.98
CA GLN A 20 -20.91 17.19 -3.33
C GLN A 20 -21.01 15.74 -3.85
N PRO A 21 -21.28 15.53 -5.15
CA PRO A 21 -21.45 14.20 -5.72
C PRO A 21 -20.23 13.27 -5.49
N GLU A 22 -19.03 13.85 -5.43
CA GLU A 22 -17.75 13.15 -5.17
C GLU A 22 -17.50 12.79 -3.69
N LEU A 23 -18.40 13.12 -2.77
CA LEU A 23 -18.15 12.95 -1.33
C LEU A 23 -17.87 11.49 -0.96
N LEU A 24 -18.60 10.51 -1.54
CA LEU A 24 -18.36 9.09 -1.30
C LEU A 24 -17.00 8.63 -1.86
N LEU A 25 -16.60 9.10 -3.04
CA LEU A 25 -15.28 8.80 -3.61
C LEU A 25 -14.16 9.37 -2.72
N ARG A 26 -14.31 10.62 -2.27
CA ARG A 26 -13.36 11.23 -1.32
C ARG A 26 -13.28 10.47 -0.01
N LEU A 27 -14.42 10.03 0.53
CA LEU A 27 -14.49 9.20 1.74
C LEU A 27 -13.76 7.86 1.56
N TRP A 28 -13.92 7.25 0.39
CA TRP A 28 -13.22 6.03 0.04
C TRP A 28 -11.70 6.25 0.04
N HIS A 29 -11.20 7.28 -0.65
CA HIS A 29 -9.77 7.62 -0.65
C HIS A 29 -9.22 7.85 0.76
N VAL A 30 -9.92 8.63 1.58
CA VAL A 30 -9.53 8.89 2.97
C VAL A 30 -9.39 7.59 3.79
N ALA A 31 -10.25 6.60 3.54
CA ALA A 31 -10.21 5.32 4.24
C ALA A 31 -9.18 4.33 3.65
N PHE A 32 -9.07 4.26 2.32
CA PHE A 32 -8.34 3.20 1.63
C PHE A 32 -6.94 3.60 1.18
N ASP A 33 -6.65 4.87 0.87
CA ASP A 33 -5.31 5.30 0.44
C ASP A 33 -4.20 4.91 1.43
N PRO A 34 -4.38 5.04 2.77
CA PRO A 34 -3.35 4.59 3.71
C PRO A 34 -3.08 3.09 3.62
N ILE A 35 -4.12 2.29 3.37
CA ILE A 35 -4.02 0.83 3.24
C ILE A 35 -3.31 0.50 1.93
N LEU A 36 -3.76 1.07 0.81
CA LEU A 36 -3.19 0.85 -0.52
C LEU A 36 -1.72 1.27 -0.55
N LYS A 37 -1.37 2.41 0.04
CA LYS A 37 0.01 2.87 0.17
C LYS A 37 0.92 1.92 0.96
N THR A 38 0.38 1.15 1.91
CA THR A 38 1.19 0.12 2.59
C THR A 38 1.46 -1.12 1.72
N MET A 39 0.65 -1.28 0.68
CA MET A 39 0.73 -2.38 -0.28
C MET A 39 1.46 -1.98 -1.57
N GLU A 40 1.55 -0.67 -1.87
CA GLU A 40 2.42 -0.09 -2.88
C GLU A 40 3.88 -0.48 -2.59
N GLY A 41 4.37 -1.46 -3.32
CA GLY A 41 5.77 -1.84 -3.39
C GLY A 41 6.02 -2.43 -4.77
N LYS A 42 7.26 -2.33 -5.23
CA LYS A 42 7.61 -2.94 -6.52
C LYS A 42 7.42 -4.45 -6.39
N TYR A 43 6.84 -5.03 -7.43
CA TYR A 43 6.61 -6.47 -7.52
C TYR A 43 7.98 -7.15 -7.57
N MET A 44 8.46 -7.65 -6.43
CA MET A 44 9.73 -8.35 -6.39
C MET A 44 9.46 -9.85 -6.30
N ASN A 45 9.29 -10.48 -7.47
CA ASN A 45 9.49 -11.92 -7.58
C ASN A 45 11.00 -12.17 -7.58
N PHE A 46 11.65 -12.01 -6.43
CA PHE A 46 13.06 -12.42 -6.34
C PHE A 46 13.12 -13.93 -6.47
N ALA A 47 13.86 -14.41 -7.46
CA ALA A 47 14.04 -15.84 -7.68
C ALA A 47 15.02 -16.44 -6.65
N ASN A 48 15.96 -15.64 -6.12
CA ASN A 48 16.98 -16.06 -5.17
C ASN A 48 17.51 -14.89 -4.30
N ASP A 49 18.35 -15.24 -3.32
CA ASP A 49 18.96 -14.29 -2.39
C ASP A 49 19.99 -13.35 -3.05
N ASP A 50 20.59 -13.77 -4.16
CA ASP A 50 21.60 -12.98 -4.87
C ASP A 50 20.95 -11.76 -5.57
N GLU A 51 19.76 -11.93 -6.15
CA GLU A 51 18.98 -10.82 -6.73
C GLU A 51 18.58 -9.78 -5.66
N ILE A 52 18.26 -10.25 -4.45
CA ILE A 52 17.93 -9.37 -3.32
C ILE A 52 19.17 -8.60 -2.87
N LEU A 53 20.31 -9.29 -2.77
CA LEU A 53 21.56 -8.68 -2.38
C LEU A 53 22.02 -7.66 -3.43
N ASP A 54 21.91 -7.96 -4.72
CA ASP A 54 22.25 -7.06 -5.82
C ASP A 54 21.37 -5.79 -5.81
N LEU A 55 20.07 -5.96 -5.58
CA LEU A 55 19.16 -4.82 -5.37
C LEU A 55 19.64 -3.94 -4.22
N PHE A 56 19.96 -4.53 -3.07
CA PHE A 56 20.43 -3.76 -1.92
C PHE A 56 21.76 -3.08 -2.21
N GLN A 57 22.69 -3.74 -2.91
CA GLN A 57 23.95 -3.13 -3.30
C GLN A 57 23.73 -1.94 -4.24
N THR A 58 22.80 -2.05 -5.19
CA THR A 58 22.46 -0.98 -6.12
C THR A 58 21.78 0.20 -5.42
N LYS A 59 20.84 -0.05 -4.51
CA LYS A 59 20.02 0.98 -3.88
C LYS A 59 20.62 1.61 -2.63
N LEU A 60 21.46 0.87 -1.90
CA LEU A 60 22.03 1.27 -0.61
C LEU A 60 23.54 1.47 -0.66
N VAL A 61 24.14 1.57 -1.85
CA VAL A 61 25.55 1.95 -1.98
C VAL A 61 25.78 3.31 -1.33
N THR A 62 26.82 3.38 -0.51
CA THR A 62 27.34 4.65 0.01
C THR A 62 28.77 4.82 -0.46
N TYR A 63 29.28 6.05 -0.44
CA TYR A 63 30.65 6.33 -0.86
C TYR A 63 31.47 6.76 0.35
N THR A 64 32.67 6.21 0.49
CA THR A 64 33.62 6.62 1.53
C THR A 64 34.12 8.04 1.25
N LYS A 65 34.78 8.65 2.25
CA LYS A 65 35.46 9.94 2.07
C LYS A 65 36.51 9.93 0.93
N THR A 66 37.00 8.75 0.57
CA THR A 66 37.95 8.51 -0.53
C THR A 66 37.26 8.20 -1.87
N GLY A 67 35.93 8.31 -1.97
CA GLY A 67 35.16 8.08 -3.19
C GLY A 67 34.95 6.61 -3.55
N LYS A 68 35.38 5.67 -2.70
CA LYS A 68 35.20 4.23 -2.95
C LYS A 68 33.79 3.79 -2.57
N PRO A 69 33.12 2.93 -3.37
CA PRO A 69 31.81 2.40 -3.02
C PRO A 69 31.91 1.50 -1.79
N SER A 70 30.92 1.62 -0.92
CA SER A 70 30.74 0.86 0.32
C SER A 70 29.38 0.17 0.30
N TYR A 71 29.40 -1.15 0.45
CA TYR A 71 28.22 -2.01 0.46
C TYR A 71 27.82 -2.45 1.86
N THR A 72 28.39 -1.85 2.91
CA THR A 72 28.11 -2.23 4.30
C THR A 72 26.62 -2.07 4.64
N LYS A 73 26.00 -0.99 4.17
CA LYS A 73 24.56 -0.74 4.37
C LYS A 73 23.71 -1.82 3.69
N ALA A 74 24.06 -2.19 2.45
CA ALA A 74 23.41 -3.28 1.71
C ALA A 74 23.54 -4.63 2.42
N LYS A 75 24.74 -4.98 2.89
CA LYS A 75 24.98 -6.22 3.65
C LYS A 75 24.19 -6.26 4.96
N ASN A 76 24.08 -5.14 5.66
CA ASN A 76 23.27 -5.04 6.88
C ASN A 76 21.77 -5.20 6.59
N ALA A 77 21.28 -4.60 5.50
CA ALA A 77 19.90 -4.80 5.04
C ALA A 77 19.62 -6.27 4.71
N MET A 78 20.55 -6.96 4.02
CA MET A 78 20.41 -8.38 3.71
C MET A 78 20.36 -9.26 4.96
N LYS A 79 21.19 -8.97 5.96
CA LYS A 79 21.16 -9.67 7.26
C LYS A 79 19.81 -9.48 7.96
N PHE A 80 19.31 -8.25 8.01
CA PHE A 80 18.01 -7.95 8.62
C PHE A 80 16.85 -8.64 7.88
N TYR A 81 16.85 -8.59 6.55
CA TYR A 81 15.88 -9.29 5.71
C TYR A 81 15.89 -10.80 5.96
N SER A 82 17.08 -11.42 5.95
CA SER A 82 17.26 -12.85 6.21
C SER A 82 16.78 -13.24 7.60
N LEU A 83 17.08 -12.43 8.62
CA LEU A 83 16.61 -12.64 9.99
C LEU A 83 15.09 -12.56 10.07
N MET A 84 14.46 -11.58 9.42
CA MET A 84 13.01 -11.43 9.38
C MET A 84 12.33 -12.58 8.66
N ARG A 85 12.96 -13.11 7.60
CA ARG A 85 12.51 -14.32 6.90
C ARG A 85 12.59 -15.56 7.79
N GLN A 86 13.64 -15.71 8.59
CA GLN A 86 13.86 -16.88 9.46
C GLN A 86 13.05 -16.86 10.75
N MET A 87 12.85 -15.69 11.36
CA MET A 87 12.25 -15.56 12.70
C MET A 87 10.84 -14.97 12.68
N GLY A 88 10.51 -14.22 11.62
CA GLY A 88 9.26 -13.50 11.51
C GLY A 88 9.23 -12.15 12.22
N TRP A 89 8.36 -11.29 11.74
CA TRP A 89 8.24 -9.89 12.13
C TRP A 89 8.27 -9.65 13.65
N GLN A 90 7.40 -10.33 14.40
CA GLN A 90 7.25 -10.10 15.84
C GLN A 90 8.50 -10.49 16.64
N LYS A 91 9.16 -11.59 16.27
CA LYS A 91 10.39 -12.02 16.96
C LYS A 91 11.54 -11.07 16.63
N THR A 92 11.69 -10.69 15.36
CA THR A 92 12.69 -9.70 14.94
C THR A 92 12.47 -8.34 15.63
N TYR A 93 11.23 -7.89 15.76
CA TYR A 93 10.89 -6.65 16.47
C TYR A 93 11.31 -6.69 17.95
N LYS A 94 11.20 -7.84 18.61
CA LYS A 94 11.61 -8.00 20.02
C LYS A 94 13.13 -8.06 20.20
N LEU A 95 13.89 -8.48 19.18
CA LEU A 95 15.35 -8.57 19.24
C LEU A 95 16.04 -7.23 19.07
N TYR A 96 15.42 -6.31 18.35
CA TYR A 96 15.98 -5.00 18.05
C TYR A 96 15.43 -3.97 19.02
N ASN A 97 16.23 -2.94 19.33
CA ASN A 97 15.65 -1.73 19.89
C ASN A 97 14.72 -1.06 18.86
N LYS A 98 13.74 -0.30 19.34
CA LYS A 98 12.68 0.28 18.52
C LYS A 98 13.21 1.11 17.34
N THR A 99 14.18 1.99 17.60
CA THR A 99 14.74 2.88 16.58
C THR A 99 15.47 2.09 15.50
N THR A 100 16.39 1.21 15.89
CA THR A 100 17.16 0.40 14.93
C THR A 100 16.26 -0.53 14.11
N PHE A 101 15.18 -1.07 14.69
CA PHE A 101 14.21 -1.85 13.92
C PHE A 101 13.56 -1.01 12.82
N HIS A 102 13.08 0.19 13.16
CA HIS A 102 12.41 1.06 12.20
C HIS A 102 13.37 1.60 11.13
N ASP A 103 14.61 1.91 11.47
CA ASP A 103 15.63 2.33 10.51
C ASP A 103 15.97 1.21 9.52
N ALA A 104 16.19 -0.01 10.03
CA ALA A 104 16.47 -1.19 9.19
C ALA A 104 15.28 -1.54 8.30
N LEU A 105 14.06 -1.45 8.83
CA LEU A 105 12.83 -1.62 8.06
C LEU A 105 12.71 -0.57 6.96
N GLN A 106 13.02 0.69 7.25
CA GLN A 106 12.94 1.78 6.28
C GLN A 106 13.89 1.55 5.12
N HIS A 107 15.11 1.05 5.37
CA HIS A 107 16.04 0.69 4.29
C HIS A 107 15.47 -0.36 3.32
N LEU A 108 14.72 -1.34 3.81
CA LEU A 108 14.07 -2.34 2.95
C LEU A 108 12.92 -1.71 2.14
N ILE A 109 12.15 -0.82 2.76
CA ILE A 109 11.05 -0.08 2.10
C ILE A 109 11.60 0.85 1.01
N ASP A 110 12.70 1.56 1.28
CA ASP A 110 13.37 2.45 0.32
C ASP A 110 13.91 1.66 -0.90
N CYS A 111 14.22 0.38 -0.73
CA CYS A 111 14.58 -0.53 -1.82
C CYS A 111 13.36 -0.99 -2.65
N GLY A 112 12.14 -0.61 -2.26
CA GLY A 112 10.90 -0.91 -2.96
C GLY A 112 10.18 -2.16 -2.46
N ILE A 113 10.61 -2.76 -1.34
CA ILE A 113 9.94 -3.92 -0.74
C ILE A 113 8.77 -3.43 0.13
N SER A 114 7.55 -3.90 -0.14
CA SER A 114 6.38 -3.46 0.62
C SER A 114 6.43 -3.93 2.08
N LYS A 115 5.91 -3.09 2.98
CA LYS A 115 5.83 -3.44 4.41
C LYS A 115 4.96 -4.66 4.66
N SER A 116 3.85 -4.80 3.93
CA SER A 116 2.96 -5.96 4.02
C SER A 116 3.66 -7.26 3.62
N HIS A 117 4.54 -7.22 2.62
CA HIS A 117 5.40 -8.36 2.26
C HIS A 117 6.35 -8.70 3.41
N LEU A 118 7.07 -7.72 3.95
CA LEU A 118 8.00 -7.92 5.08
C LEU A 118 7.32 -8.50 6.33
N GLN A 119 6.09 -8.06 6.63
CA GLN A 119 5.29 -8.59 7.75
C GLN A 119 4.93 -10.08 7.58
N ASN A 120 4.78 -10.54 6.34
CA ASN A 120 4.40 -11.91 6.01
C ASN A 120 5.57 -12.78 5.54
N LEU A 121 6.79 -12.22 5.47
CA LEU A 121 7.96 -12.85 4.86
C LEU A 121 8.28 -14.24 5.43
N HIS A 122 8.18 -14.43 6.74
CA HIS A 122 8.39 -15.74 7.37
C HIS A 122 7.33 -16.79 7.02
N LYS A 123 6.08 -16.36 6.77
CA LYS A 123 5.00 -17.29 6.40
C LYS A 123 5.14 -17.75 4.95
N ASN A 124 5.78 -16.94 4.11
CA ASN A 124 6.03 -17.25 2.71
C ASN A 124 7.45 -16.83 2.30
N PRO A 125 8.49 -17.60 2.70
CA PRO A 125 9.90 -17.22 2.57
C PRO A 125 10.36 -17.03 1.12
N ASN A 126 9.76 -17.80 0.21
CA ASN A 126 10.01 -17.78 -1.23
C ASN A 126 8.86 -17.10 -1.99
N GLY A 127 8.03 -16.36 -1.26
CA GLY A 127 6.65 -16.12 -1.64
C GLY A 127 6.49 -15.21 -2.82
N LYS A 128 6.08 -15.80 -3.95
CA LYS A 128 5.18 -15.18 -4.92
C LYS A 128 3.93 -14.69 -4.18
N VAL A 129 4.04 -13.56 -3.50
CA VAL A 129 2.87 -12.85 -3.01
C VAL A 129 2.25 -12.24 -4.26
N ILE A 130 1.04 -12.66 -4.60
CA ILE A 130 0.20 -11.92 -5.54
C ILE A 130 -0.33 -10.75 -4.70
N PRO A 131 0.20 -9.51 -4.82
CA PRO A 131 -0.39 -8.38 -4.15
C PRO A 131 -1.81 -8.24 -4.67
N PHE A 132 -2.75 -8.24 -3.74
CA PHE A 132 -4.17 -7.95 -3.94
C PHE A 132 -4.38 -6.66 -4.78
N VAL A 133 -3.40 -5.75 -4.77
CA VAL A 133 -3.32 -4.54 -5.59
C VAL A 133 -3.48 -4.80 -7.09
N ARG A 134 -2.98 -5.93 -7.64
CA ARG A 134 -3.21 -6.29 -9.05
C ARG A 134 -4.67 -6.64 -9.36
N LEU A 135 -5.43 -7.08 -8.36
CA LEU A 135 -6.86 -7.35 -8.50
C LEU A 135 -7.68 -6.05 -8.42
N PHE A 136 -7.07 -4.97 -7.92
CA PHE A 136 -7.71 -3.71 -7.52
C PHE A 136 -7.13 -2.50 -8.27
N GLU A 137 -6.76 -2.64 -9.55
CA GLU A 137 -6.92 -1.50 -10.48
C GLU A 137 -8.42 -1.27 -10.68
N LEU A 138 -9.09 -0.88 -9.59
CA LEU A 138 -10.51 -0.63 -9.54
C LEU A 138 -10.70 0.77 -10.11
N LYS A 139 -10.99 0.85 -11.40
CA LYS A 139 -11.37 2.11 -12.05
C LYS A 139 -12.74 2.53 -11.53
N MET A 140 -12.80 3.10 -10.31
CA MET A 140 -14.04 3.55 -9.68
C MET A 140 -14.84 4.48 -10.60
N ALA A 141 -14.13 5.22 -11.47
CA ALA A 141 -14.69 6.11 -12.47
C ALA A 141 -15.18 5.44 -13.77
N ASP A 142 -14.67 4.26 -14.10
CA ASP A 142 -15.04 3.52 -15.30
C ASP A 142 -15.56 2.13 -14.92
N GLN A 143 -16.48 2.06 -13.94
CA GLN A 143 -17.09 0.80 -13.51
C GLN A 143 -18.13 0.27 -14.50
N LEU A 144 -18.60 1.14 -15.40
CA LEU A 144 -19.65 0.84 -16.35
C LEU A 144 -19.04 0.60 -17.74
N PRO A 145 -19.54 -0.39 -18.50
CA PRO A 145 -19.27 -0.49 -19.92
C PRO A 145 -19.60 0.82 -20.65
N HIS A 146 -18.87 1.12 -21.73
CA HIS A 146 -19.06 2.35 -22.51
C HIS A 146 -20.46 2.44 -23.15
N ASP A 147 -21.13 1.31 -23.33
CA ASP A 147 -22.48 1.16 -23.87
C ASP A 147 -23.57 1.07 -22.78
N TYR A 148 -23.22 1.29 -21.52
CA TYR A 148 -24.19 1.23 -20.43
C TYR A 148 -25.22 2.37 -20.52
N VAL A 149 -26.49 1.99 -20.57
CA VAL A 149 -27.63 2.91 -20.47
C VAL A 149 -28.36 2.62 -19.16
N GLN A 150 -28.44 3.62 -18.28
CA GLN A 150 -29.14 3.47 -17.00
C GLN A 150 -30.64 3.19 -17.24
N PRO A 151 -31.22 2.12 -16.67
CA PRO A 151 -32.64 1.83 -16.82
C PRO A 151 -33.49 2.88 -16.13
N VAL A 152 -34.51 3.38 -16.84
CA VAL A 152 -35.46 4.36 -16.30
C VAL A 152 -36.65 3.59 -15.72
N SER A 153 -36.79 3.60 -14.41
CA SER A 153 -37.97 3.02 -13.74
C SER A 153 -39.20 3.86 -14.02
N SER A 154 -40.31 3.20 -14.40
CA SER A 154 -41.64 3.81 -14.51
C SER A 154 -42.18 4.34 -13.18
N TYR A 155 -41.60 3.90 -12.06
CA TYR A 155 -42.07 4.15 -10.70
C TYR A 155 -41.19 5.13 -9.91
N SER A 156 -40.05 5.57 -10.44
CA SER A 156 -39.17 6.56 -9.79
C SER A 156 -39.21 7.91 -10.51
N PRO A 157 -39.27 9.03 -9.77
CA PRO A 157 -39.16 10.35 -10.38
C PRO A 157 -37.78 10.53 -11.03
N LYS A 158 -37.75 11.10 -12.24
CA LYS A 158 -36.57 11.23 -13.13
C LYS A 158 -35.34 11.97 -12.54
N LYS A 159 -35.37 12.43 -11.28
CA LYS A 159 -34.34 13.27 -10.63
C LYS A 159 -34.09 12.92 -9.15
N GLN A 160 -33.85 11.66 -8.81
CA GLN A 160 -33.31 11.30 -7.49
C GLN A 160 -31.82 10.95 -7.60
N GLY A 161 -30.99 11.99 -7.44
CA GLY A 161 -29.53 11.94 -7.52
C GLY A 161 -28.88 11.43 -6.24
N LEU A 162 -28.75 10.11 -6.14
CA LEU A 162 -27.70 9.45 -5.35
C LEU A 162 -27.12 8.34 -6.21
N TYR A 163 -26.35 8.74 -7.21
CA TYR A 163 -25.46 7.86 -7.94
C TYR A 163 -24.06 7.99 -7.34
N LEU A 164 -23.33 6.89 -7.28
CA LEU A 164 -21.88 6.97 -7.28
C LEU A 164 -21.54 7.59 -8.63
N VAL A 165 -21.16 8.87 -8.63
CA VAL A 165 -20.51 9.42 -9.81
C VAL A 165 -19.22 8.64 -9.93
N ALA A 166 -19.13 7.92 -11.03
CA ALA A 166 -17.91 7.35 -11.53
C ALA A 166 -17.17 8.50 -12.23
#